data_AF-A0A9D6YYL9-F1
#
_entry.id   AF-A0A9D6YYL9-F1
#
_cell.length_a   1.000
_cell.length_b   1.000
_cell.length_c   1.000
_cell.angle_alpha   90.00
_cell.angle_beta   90.00
_cell.angle_gamma   90.00
#
_symmetry.space_group_name_H-M   'P 1'
#
loop_
_entity.id
_entity.type
_entity.pdbx_description
1 polymer ?
#
loop_
_entity_poly.entity_id
_entity_poly.type
_entity_poly.pdbx_seq_one_letter_code
_entity_poly.pdbx_strand_id
1 'polypeptide(L)'
;MSLERAGAVIQARNEPGVLHLLSGIIAAHNGNIVSVEMLESAAADESRIYFEIELEGPPEALFADLGAAGPVRAVRAEKSLQKIYGKRVIIMGGGAQVGQVAIGAISEADRHNIRGEHISVDTIPLVGEQALADAVRAVARLPRARALVLAGSLMGGEIEQAVREVRAQGLLVVSLNMAGSVPDAADLVVTDPVQAGVMTVMAVADTAKFTVERLKRRVF
;
A
#
# COMPACT_ATOMS: atom_id res chain seq x y z
N MET A 1 -9.33 13.76 -21.57
CA MET A 1 -7.95 14.14 -21.23
C MET A 1 -7.49 13.20 -20.13
N SER A 2 -6.27 12.67 -20.15
CA SER A 2 -5.82 11.77 -19.08
C SER A 2 -5.40 12.62 -17.87
N LEU A 3 -5.94 12.32 -16.70
CA LEU A 3 -5.40 12.83 -15.44
C LEU A 3 -3.98 12.29 -15.28
N GLU A 4 -3.01 13.19 -15.11
CA GLU A 4 -1.65 12.79 -14.78
C GLU A 4 -1.46 12.86 -13.27
N ARG A 5 -0.81 11.85 -12.70
CA ARG A 5 -0.48 11.82 -11.28
C ARG A 5 0.97 12.23 -11.08
N ALA A 6 1.17 13.44 -10.58
CA ALA A 6 2.48 14.01 -10.29
C ALA A 6 2.87 13.77 -8.82
N GLY A 7 4.14 13.43 -8.57
CA GLY A 7 4.73 13.43 -7.24
C GLY A 7 5.48 14.74 -7.00
N ALA A 8 5.39 15.29 -5.79
CA ALA A 8 6.16 16.47 -5.41
C ALA A 8 6.72 16.31 -4.00
N VAL A 9 8.03 16.51 -3.83
CA VAL A 9 8.66 16.67 -2.52
C VAL A 9 8.93 18.14 -2.28
N ILE A 10 8.31 18.68 -1.23
CA ILE A 10 8.40 20.08 -0.83
C ILE A 10 9.25 20.15 0.44
N GLN A 11 10.32 20.94 0.38
CA GLN A 11 11.09 21.34 1.55
C GLN A 11 10.59 22.71 1.99
N ALA A 12 10.12 22.82 3.23
CA ALA A 12 9.56 24.06 3.77
C ALA A 12 10.00 24.29 5.22
N ARG A 13 9.83 25.51 5.73
CA ARG A 13 9.96 25.79 7.17
C ARG A 13 8.94 24.99 7.96
N ASN A 14 9.33 24.50 9.13
CA ASN A 14 8.44 23.80 10.05
C ASN A 14 7.69 24.81 10.93
N GLU A 15 6.59 25.37 10.41
CA GLU A 15 5.76 26.36 11.12
C GLU A 15 4.26 26.06 10.95
N PRO A 16 3.40 26.48 11.92
CA PRO A 16 1.96 26.30 11.81
C PRO A 16 1.39 26.91 10.51
N GLY A 17 0.51 26.17 9.84
CA GLY A 17 -0.21 26.65 8.66
C GLY A 17 0.47 26.35 7.31
N VAL A 18 1.70 25.82 7.29
CA VAL A 18 2.39 25.49 6.02
C VAL A 18 1.61 24.48 5.19
N LEU A 19 1.13 23.38 5.78
CA LEU A 19 0.34 22.40 5.03
C LEU A 19 -0.97 23.01 4.48
N HIS A 20 -1.61 23.92 5.22
CA HIS A 20 -2.82 24.62 4.77
C HIS A 20 -2.52 25.54 3.58
N LEU A 21 -1.41 26.28 3.62
CA LEU A 21 -0.97 27.12 2.50
C LEU A 21 -0.71 26.28 1.26
N LEU A 22 0.04 25.18 1.39
CA LEU A 22 0.39 24.30 0.27
C LEU A 22 -0.86 23.66 -0.34
N SER A 23 -1.77 23.13 0.48
CA SER A 23 -3.01 22.55 -0.03
C SER A 23 -3.94 23.60 -0.64
N GLY A 24 -3.93 24.83 -0.14
CA GLY A 24 -4.63 25.96 -0.75
C GLY A 24 -4.12 26.30 -2.15
N ILE A 25 -2.80 26.29 -2.35
CA ILE A 25 -2.18 26.47 -3.68
C ILE A 25 -2.58 25.32 -4.61
N ILE A 26 -2.49 24.07 -4.14
CA ILE A 26 -2.90 22.89 -4.94
C ILE A 26 -4.37 23.00 -5.37
N ALA A 27 -5.26 23.40 -4.46
CA ALA A 27 -6.67 23.59 -4.75
C ALA A 27 -6.94 24.72 -5.76
N ALA A 28 -6.18 25.82 -5.71
CA ALA A 28 -6.29 26.91 -6.69
C ALA A 28 -5.94 26.48 -8.12
N HIS A 29 -5.12 25.45 -8.26
CA HIS A 29 -4.80 24.79 -9.55
C HIS A 29 -5.77 23.66 -9.91
N ASN A 30 -6.87 23.49 -9.18
CA ASN A 30 -7.79 22.36 -9.29
C ASN A 30 -7.11 20.98 -9.16
N GLY A 31 -5.99 20.92 -8.42
CA GLY A 31 -5.30 19.67 -8.13
C GLY A 31 -6.02 18.86 -7.05
N ASN A 32 -6.21 17.57 -7.29
CA ASN A 32 -6.74 16.62 -6.31
C ASN A 32 -5.59 15.92 -5.57
N ILE A 33 -5.50 16.09 -4.26
CA ILE A 33 -4.48 15.42 -3.44
C ILE A 33 -4.90 13.97 -3.22
N VAL A 34 -4.14 13.03 -3.79
CA VAL A 34 -4.36 11.59 -3.64
C VAL A 34 -3.65 11.04 -2.42
N SER A 35 -2.48 11.59 -2.09
CA SER A 35 -1.71 11.22 -0.91
C SER A 35 -0.90 12.41 -0.42
N VAL A 36 -0.71 12.49 0.90
CA VAL A 36 0.21 13.42 1.55
C VAL A 36 0.95 12.70 2.68
N GLU A 37 2.26 12.86 2.72
CA GLU A 37 3.12 12.25 3.74
C GLU A 37 4.13 13.27 4.27
N MET A 38 4.25 13.36 5.60
CA MET A 38 5.33 14.08 6.25
C MET A 38 6.55 13.16 6.32
N LEU A 39 7.60 13.51 5.60
CA LEU A 39 8.85 12.75 5.57
C LEU A 39 9.76 13.19 6.72
N GLU A 40 10.67 12.30 7.13
CA GLU A 40 11.72 12.67 8.09
C GLU A 40 12.59 13.80 7.56
N SER A 41 12.75 14.83 8.40
CA SER A 41 13.64 15.97 8.17
C SER A 41 14.88 15.84 9.01
N ALA A 42 16.05 16.15 8.43
CA ALA A 42 17.31 16.18 9.16
C ALA A 42 17.42 17.38 10.12
N ALA A 43 16.75 18.49 9.80
CA ALA A 43 16.75 19.71 10.59
C ALA A 43 15.37 19.94 11.22
N ALA A 44 15.34 20.34 12.50
CA ALA A 44 14.09 20.51 13.26
C ALA A 44 13.24 21.70 12.77
N ASP A 45 13.88 22.71 12.16
CA ASP A 45 13.24 23.89 11.58
C ASP A 45 12.75 23.66 10.13
N GLU A 46 12.95 22.46 9.59
CA GLU A 46 12.52 22.08 8.25
C GLU A 46 11.51 20.94 8.26
N SER A 47 10.55 21.01 7.34
CA SER A 47 9.60 19.95 7.04
C SER A 47 9.79 19.51 5.60
N ARG A 48 9.78 18.20 5.40
CA ARG A 48 9.75 17.57 4.08
C ARG A 48 8.36 16.96 3.89
N ILE A 49 7.65 17.42 2.87
CA ILE A 49 6.27 17.02 2.62
C ILE A 49 6.20 16.41 1.23
N TYR A 50 5.71 15.18 1.13
CA TYR A 50 5.46 14.53 -0.15
C TYR A 50 3.97 14.60 -0.48
N PHE A 51 3.67 14.97 -1.72
CA PHE A 51 2.31 14.93 -2.28
C PHE A 51 2.27 14.02 -3.51
N GLU A 52 1.19 13.26 -3.65
CA GLU A 52 0.72 12.76 -4.95
C GLU A 52 -0.52 13.56 -5.34
N ILE A 53 -0.46 14.20 -6.52
CA ILE A 53 -1.48 15.14 -6.98
C ILE A 53 -1.96 14.69 -8.35
N GLU A 54 -3.27 14.54 -8.50
CA GLU A 54 -3.93 14.39 -9.79
C GLU A 54 -4.33 15.77 -10.31
N LEU A 55 -3.96 16.07 -11.55
CA LEU A 55 -4.28 17.33 -12.21
C LEU A 55 -4.61 17.11 -13.68
N GLU A 56 -5.38 18.05 -14.23
CA GLU A 56 -5.60 18.15 -15.67
C GLU A 56 -4.48 18.99 -16.29
N GLY A 57 -3.72 18.40 -17.21
CA GLY A 57 -2.60 19.08 -17.85
C GLY A 57 -1.31 19.01 -17.03
N PRO A 58 -0.28 19.76 -17.44
CA PRO A 58 1.08 19.55 -16.95
C PRO A 58 1.35 20.37 -15.66
N PRO A 59 2.16 19.84 -14.70
CA PRO A 59 2.22 20.36 -13.32
C PRO A 59 3.14 21.56 -13.11
N GLU A 60 3.76 22.10 -14.16
CA GLU A 60 4.83 23.10 -14.04
C GLU A 60 4.33 24.40 -13.40
N ALA A 61 3.12 24.85 -13.75
CA ALA A 61 2.52 26.05 -13.18
C ALA A 61 2.27 25.88 -11.66
N LEU A 62 1.71 24.74 -11.26
CA LEU A 62 1.51 24.40 -9.85
C LEU A 62 2.85 24.37 -9.09
N PHE A 63 3.87 23.73 -9.65
CA PHE A 63 5.18 23.63 -8.99
C PHE A 63 5.90 24.98 -8.88
N ALA A 64 5.73 25.86 -9.87
CA ALA A 64 6.25 27.22 -9.80
C ALA A 64 5.59 28.01 -8.66
N ASP A 65 4.27 27.96 -8.52
CA ASP A 65 3.54 28.66 -7.47
C ASP A 65 3.84 28.11 -6.07
N LEU A 66 3.96 26.79 -5.94
CA LEU A 66 4.43 26.17 -4.70
C LEU A 66 5.84 26.64 -4.34
N GLY A 67 6.74 26.75 -5.33
CA GLY A 67 8.11 27.23 -5.13
C GLY A 67 8.21 28.71 -4.75
N ALA A 68 7.24 29.52 -5.15
CA ALA A 68 7.16 30.94 -4.81
C ALA A 68 6.58 31.21 -3.41
N ALA A 69 6.02 30.19 -2.75
CA ALA A 69 5.43 30.34 -1.42
C ALA A 69 6.49 30.65 -0.36
N GLY A 70 6.26 31.67 0.45
CA GLY A 70 7.22 32.17 1.45
C GLY A 70 7.89 31.14 2.37
N PRO A 71 7.20 30.08 2.87
CA PRO A 71 7.83 29.03 3.67
C PRO A 71 8.58 27.96 2.88
N VAL A 72 8.43 27.89 1.56
CA VAL A 72 9.03 26.84 0.72
C VAL A 72 10.47 27.20 0.38
N ARG A 73 11.38 26.25 0.62
CA ARG A 73 12.81 26.34 0.30
C ARG A 73 13.13 25.64 -1.03
N ALA A 74 12.43 24.53 -1.32
CA ALA A 74 12.60 23.79 -2.58
C ALA A 74 11.36 22.96 -2.93
N VAL A 75 11.12 22.80 -4.23
CA VAL A 75 10.14 21.86 -4.79
C VAL A 75 10.88 20.92 -5.73
N ARG A 76 10.67 19.61 -5.58
CA ARG A 76 11.21 18.58 -6.48
C ARG A 76 10.08 17.79 -7.08
N ALA A 77 9.98 17.81 -8.40
CA ALA A 77 9.08 16.94 -9.15
C ALA A 77 9.62 15.50 -9.10
N GLU A 78 8.76 14.56 -8.74
CA GLU A 78 9.08 13.14 -8.61
C GLU A 78 8.00 12.30 -9.30
N LYS A 79 8.33 11.04 -9.61
CA LYS A 79 7.30 10.07 -9.98
C LYS A 79 6.48 9.69 -8.75
N SER A 80 5.19 9.38 -8.94
CA SER A 80 4.36 8.87 -7.85
C SER A 80 4.89 7.54 -7.29
N LEU A 81 4.65 7.26 -6.01
CA LEU A 81 4.90 5.94 -5.42
C LEU A 81 4.07 4.86 -6.13
N GLN A 82 2.88 5.20 -6.62
CA GLN A 82 2.12 4.28 -7.48
C GLN A 82 2.87 3.96 -8.78
N LYS A 83 3.59 4.92 -9.38
CA LYS A 83 4.39 4.66 -10.59
C LYS A 83 5.68 3.90 -10.29
N ILE A 84 6.32 4.16 -9.15
CA ILE A 84 7.59 3.53 -8.76
C ILE A 84 7.35 2.14 -8.16
N TYR A 85 6.58 2.07 -7.07
CA TYR A 85 6.38 0.85 -6.27
C TYR A 85 5.06 0.14 -6.55
N GLY A 86 4.09 0.80 -7.19
CA GLY A 86 2.86 0.15 -7.61
C GLY A 86 1.95 -0.29 -6.46
N LYS A 87 1.18 -1.36 -6.69
CA LYS A 87 0.31 -1.97 -5.66
C LYS A 87 1.17 -2.68 -4.61
N ARG A 88 0.66 -2.87 -3.40
CA ARG A 88 1.39 -3.57 -2.32
C ARG A 88 0.65 -4.81 -1.87
N VAL A 89 1.40 -5.91 -1.76
CA VAL A 89 1.01 -7.12 -1.03
C VAL A 89 1.72 -7.10 0.31
N ILE A 90 0.95 -7.22 1.40
CA ILE A 90 1.48 -7.28 2.76
C ILE A 90 1.48 -8.74 3.24
N ILE A 91 2.58 -9.19 3.84
CA ILE A 91 2.70 -10.55 4.40
C ILE A 91 3.09 -10.45 5.87
N MET A 92 2.33 -11.08 6.76
CA MET A 92 2.64 -11.11 8.19
C MET A 92 2.34 -12.45 8.85
N GLY A 93 3.04 -12.73 9.95
CA GLY A 93 2.89 -13.95 10.74
C GLY A 93 4.24 -14.54 11.15
N GLY A 94 4.31 -15.88 11.26
CA GLY A 94 5.53 -16.59 11.64
C GLY A 94 6.64 -16.45 10.60
N GLY A 95 7.84 -16.03 11.01
CA GLY A 95 8.91 -15.64 10.09
C GLY A 95 9.29 -16.67 9.01
N ALA A 96 9.27 -17.96 9.35
CA ALA A 96 9.54 -19.03 8.38
C ALA A 96 8.47 -19.09 7.28
N GLN A 97 7.19 -19.01 7.64
CA GLN A 97 6.09 -19.05 6.68
C GLN A 97 5.99 -17.75 5.89
N VAL A 98 6.21 -16.60 6.54
CA VAL A 98 6.32 -15.30 5.87
C VAL A 98 7.38 -15.34 4.77
N GLY A 99 8.55 -15.92 5.04
CA GLY A 99 9.61 -16.09 4.04
C GLY A 99 9.20 -16.96 2.85
N GLN A 100 8.49 -18.07 3.10
CA GLN A 100 8.00 -18.94 2.02
C GLN A 100 6.95 -18.27 1.14
N VAL A 101 6.01 -17.53 1.73
CA VAL A 101 5.03 -16.74 0.96
C VAL A 101 5.73 -15.66 0.15
N ALA A 102 6.73 -14.99 0.74
CA ALA A 102 7.48 -13.94 0.07
C ALA A 102 8.20 -14.46 -1.18
N ILE A 103 8.78 -15.66 -1.16
CA ILE A 103 9.43 -16.26 -2.34
C ILE A 103 8.44 -16.35 -3.52
N GLY A 104 7.23 -16.85 -3.27
CA GLY A 104 6.21 -16.98 -4.32
C GLY A 104 5.70 -15.64 -4.81
N ALA A 105 5.41 -14.72 -3.87
CA ALA A 105 4.92 -13.38 -4.21
C ALA A 105 5.95 -12.58 -5.00
N ILE A 106 7.23 -12.57 -4.59
CA ILE A 106 8.31 -11.85 -5.30
C ILE A 106 8.49 -12.45 -6.70
N SER A 107 8.49 -13.78 -6.83
CA SER A 107 8.67 -14.45 -8.11
C SER A 107 7.56 -14.12 -9.11
N GLU A 108 6.30 -14.07 -8.65
CA GLU A 108 5.19 -13.68 -9.54
C GLU A 108 5.17 -12.18 -9.80
N ALA A 109 5.47 -11.35 -8.80
CA ALA A 109 5.52 -9.90 -8.96
C ALA A 109 6.56 -9.48 -10.00
N ASP A 110 7.74 -10.11 -10.02
CA ASP A 110 8.78 -9.86 -11.04
C ASP A 110 8.25 -10.03 -12.48
N ARG A 111 7.48 -11.10 -12.72
CA ARG A 111 6.88 -11.37 -14.04
C ARG A 111 5.92 -10.26 -14.47
N HIS A 112 5.14 -9.70 -13.54
CA HIS A 112 4.22 -8.59 -13.81
C HIS A 112 4.96 -7.26 -13.97
N ASN A 113 5.97 -7.02 -13.14
CA ASN A 113 6.80 -5.81 -13.13
C ASN A 113 7.52 -5.59 -14.46
N ILE A 114 8.09 -6.65 -15.06
CA ILE A 114 8.74 -6.59 -16.39
C ILE A 114 7.76 -6.18 -17.51
N ARG A 115 6.44 -6.36 -17.30
CA ARG A 115 5.39 -6.02 -18.27
C ARG A 115 4.77 -4.64 -18.05
N GLY A 116 5.27 -3.87 -17.08
CA GLY A 116 4.93 -2.46 -16.85
C GLY A 116 3.93 -2.17 -15.73
N GLU A 117 3.31 -3.20 -15.15
CA GLU A 117 2.52 -3.08 -13.91
C GLU A 117 3.44 -3.30 -12.71
N HIS A 118 3.48 -2.40 -11.74
CA HIS A 118 4.32 -2.60 -10.55
C HIS A 118 3.54 -3.15 -9.36
N ILE A 119 4.12 -4.14 -8.69
CA ILE A 119 3.63 -4.75 -7.45
C ILE A 119 4.83 -4.93 -6.52
N SER A 120 4.75 -4.36 -5.31
CA SER A 120 5.72 -4.58 -4.24
C SER A 120 5.22 -5.60 -3.22
N VAL A 121 6.16 -6.26 -2.56
CA VAL A 121 5.89 -7.26 -1.51
C VAL A 121 6.57 -6.78 -0.24
N ASP A 122 5.76 -6.42 0.76
CA ASP A 122 6.22 -5.88 2.02
C ASP A 122 5.93 -6.92 3.12
N THR A 123 6.90 -7.22 3.98
CA THR A 123 6.76 -8.30 4.96
C THR A 123 7.14 -7.86 6.37
N ILE A 124 6.49 -8.47 7.36
CA ILE A 124 6.87 -8.33 8.77
C ILE A 124 6.67 -9.67 9.50
N PRO A 125 7.73 -10.25 10.11
CA PRO A 125 7.54 -11.36 11.03
C PRO A 125 6.94 -10.82 12.33
N LEU A 126 5.75 -11.31 12.69
CA LEU A 126 5.00 -10.84 13.85
C LEU A 126 4.20 -12.00 14.46
N VAL A 127 4.22 -12.10 15.78
CA VAL A 127 3.52 -13.14 16.55
C VAL A 127 2.77 -12.53 17.73
N GLY A 128 1.80 -13.27 18.26
CA GLY A 128 0.92 -12.81 19.34
C GLY A 128 -0.40 -12.27 18.80
N GLU A 129 -1.51 -12.68 19.44
CA GLU A 129 -2.87 -12.43 18.95
C GLU A 129 -3.18 -10.93 18.79
N GLN A 130 -3.00 -10.15 19.86
CA GLN A 130 -3.31 -8.72 19.83
C GLN A 130 -2.41 -7.95 18.85
N ALA A 131 -1.10 -8.24 18.87
CA ALA A 131 -0.14 -7.56 18.00
C ALA A 131 -0.45 -7.83 16.51
N LEU A 132 -0.80 -9.08 16.17
CA LEU A 132 -1.26 -9.42 14.82
C LEU A 132 -2.59 -8.76 14.48
N ALA A 133 -3.58 -8.77 15.37
CA ALA A 133 -4.87 -8.12 15.12
C ALA A 133 -4.71 -6.61 14.84
N ASP A 134 -3.87 -5.93 15.62
CA ASP A 134 -3.56 -4.51 15.42
C ASP A 134 -2.83 -4.26 14.09
N ALA A 135 -1.88 -5.13 13.74
CA ALA A 135 -1.18 -5.06 12.45
C ALA A 135 -2.11 -5.31 11.26
N VAL A 136 -3.04 -6.27 11.36
CA VAL A 136 -4.06 -6.53 10.34
C VAL A 136 -4.91 -5.28 10.12
N ARG A 137 -5.47 -4.70 11.18
CA ARG A 137 -6.27 -3.45 11.08
C ARG A 137 -5.48 -2.29 10.49
N ALA A 138 -4.18 -2.21 10.79
CA ALA A 138 -3.32 -1.17 10.25
C ALA A 138 -3.14 -1.26 8.73
N VAL A 139 -3.32 -2.42 8.10
CA VAL A 139 -3.17 -2.57 6.64
C VAL A 139 -4.18 -1.71 5.89
N ALA A 140 -5.39 -1.52 6.43
CA ALA A 140 -6.43 -0.71 5.78
C ALA A 140 -6.04 0.78 5.62
N ARG A 141 -5.08 1.26 6.41
CA ARG A 141 -4.53 2.63 6.32
C ARG A 141 -3.14 2.69 5.68
N LEU A 142 -2.67 1.59 5.07
CA LEU A 142 -1.43 1.60 4.29
C LEU A 142 -1.73 2.05 2.85
N PRO A 143 -1.10 3.14 2.37
CA PRO A 143 -1.25 3.55 0.98
C PRO A 143 -0.87 2.42 0.04
N ARG A 144 -1.66 2.23 -1.03
CA ARG A 144 -1.45 1.24 -2.11
C ARG A 144 -1.60 -0.23 -1.70
N ALA A 145 -1.91 -0.56 -0.44
CA ALA A 145 -2.17 -1.94 -0.03
C ALA A 145 -3.41 -2.49 -0.74
N ARG A 146 -3.25 -3.66 -1.38
CA ARG A 146 -4.34 -4.34 -2.11
C ARG A 146 -4.63 -5.73 -1.58
N ALA A 147 -3.64 -6.38 -0.96
CA ALA A 147 -3.83 -7.68 -0.35
C ALA A 147 -2.99 -7.86 0.91
N LEU A 148 -3.47 -8.76 1.77
CA LEU A 148 -2.82 -9.22 2.98
C LEU A 148 -2.74 -10.75 2.95
N VAL A 149 -1.56 -11.31 3.25
CA VAL A 149 -1.36 -12.74 3.47
C VAL A 149 -1.02 -13.00 4.94
N LEU A 150 -1.83 -13.83 5.59
CA LEU A 150 -1.60 -14.31 6.95
C LEU A 150 -0.91 -15.67 6.93
N ALA A 151 0.35 -15.67 7.35
CA ALA A 151 1.25 -16.82 7.27
C ALA A 151 1.57 -17.37 8.66
N GLY A 152 0.80 -18.35 9.11
CA GLY A 152 0.84 -18.90 10.47
C GLY A 152 0.53 -20.39 10.54
N SER A 153 0.77 -20.99 11.70
CA SER A 153 0.32 -22.35 12.03
C SER A 153 -0.96 -22.38 12.87
N LEU A 154 -1.24 -21.30 13.61
CA LEU A 154 -2.45 -21.10 14.39
C LEU A 154 -2.75 -19.59 14.48
N MET A 155 -3.92 -19.17 13.99
CA MET A 155 -4.43 -17.79 14.17
C MET A 155 -5.95 -17.81 14.35
N GLY A 156 -6.46 -17.07 15.32
CA GLY A 156 -7.89 -16.98 15.64
C GLY A 156 -8.17 -15.81 16.58
N GLY A 157 -9.35 -15.80 17.19
CA GLY A 157 -9.73 -14.77 18.17
C GLY A 157 -9.78 -13.38 17.55
N GLU A 158 -9.09 -12.42 18.17
CA GLU A 158 -9.07 -11.03 17.70
C GLU A 158 -8.51 -10.86 16.28
N ILE A 159 -7.64 -11.78 15.83
CA ILE A 159 -7.12 -11.74 14.45
C ILE A 159 -8.25 -12.01 13.45
N GLU A 160 -9.16 -12.93 13.74
CA GLU A 160 -10.30 -13.23 12.87
C GLU A 160 -11.22 -12.00 12.74
N GLN A 161 -11.50 -11.35 13.85
CA GLN A 161 -12.33 -10.15 13.88
C GLN A 161 -11.68 -9.02 13.07
N ALA A 162 -10.38 -8.80 13.23
CA ALA A 162 -9.62 -7.85 12.43
C ALA A 162 -9.65 -8.19 10.92
N VAL A 163 -9.56 -9.47 10.55
CA VAL A 163 -9.67 -9.92 9.16
C VAL A 163 -11.03 -9.56 8.56
N ARG A 164 -12.13 -9.79 9.28
CA ARG A 164 -13.48 -9.43 8.82
C ARG A 164 -13.61 -7.92 8.61
N GLU A 165 -13.05 -7.12 9.51
CA GLU A 165 -13.08 -5.65 9.44
C GLU A 165 -12.35 -5.10 8.21
N VAL A 166 -11.15 -5.61 7.90
CA VAL A 166 -10.38 -5.13 6.74
C VAL A 166 -10.95 -5.63 5.41
N ARG A 167 -11.51 -6.84 5.39
CA ARG A 167 -12.24 -7.36 4.21
C ARG A 167 -13.48 -6.54 3.90
N ALA A 168 -14.22 -6.11 4.91
CA ALA A 168 -15.37 -5.21 4.74
C ALA A 168 -14.98 -3.85 4.12
N GLN A 169 -13.70 -3.46 4.23
CA GLN A 169 -13.13 -2.26 3.60
C GLN A 169 -12.57 -2.53 2.20
N GLY A 170 -12.74 -3.74 1.67
CA GLY A 170 -12.30 -4.14 0.33
C GLY A 170 -10.86 -4.64 0.23
N LEU A 171 -10.19 -4.91 1.35
CA LEU A 171 -8.87 -5.54 1.34
C LEU A 171 -8.98 -7.04 1.07
N LEU A 172 -8.28 -7.55 0.06
CA LEU A 172 -8.18 -8.99 -0.18
C LEU A 172 -7.36 -9.66 0.93
N VAL A 173 -7.90 -10.68 1.60
CA VAL A 173 -7.17 -11.44 2.63
C VAL A 173 -7.00 -12.89 2.23
N VAL A 174 -5.75 -13.33 2.15
CA VAL A 174 -5.35 -14.72 1.93
C VAL A 174 -4.80 -15.29 3.23
N SER A 175 -5.22 -16.49 3.60
CA SER A 175 -4.73 -17.20 4.78
C SER A 175 -4.03 -18.48 4.35
N LEU A 176 -2.94 -18.86 5.04
CA LEU A 176 -2.46 -20.23 4.94
C LEU A 176 -3.47 -21.19 5.58
N ASN A 177 -3.51 -22.43 5.09
CA ASN A 177 -4.29 -23.48 5.72
C ASN A 177 -3.68 -23.84 7.09
N MET A 178 -4.21 -23.24 8.14
CA MET A 178 -3.66 -23.28 9.50
C MET A 178 -4.77 -23.58 10.52
N ALA A 179 -4.40 -23.84 11.78
CA ALA A 179 -5.37 -23.99 12.85
C ALA A 179 -5.99 -22.64 13.26
N GLY A 180 -7.14 -22.70 13.95
CA GLY A 180 -7.85 -21.50 14.42
C GLY A 180 -8.88 -21.00 13.41
N SER A 181 -9.48 -19.84 13.69
CA SER A 181 -10.66 -19.35 12.97
C SER A 181 -10.35 -18.36 11.84
N VAL A 182 -9.10 -17.90 11.70
CA VAL A 182 -8.70 -16.99 10.62
C VAL A 182 -8.95 -17.54 9.20
N PRO A 183 -8.65 -18.81 8.88
CA PRO A 183 -8.94 -19.37 7.56
C PRO A 183 -10.42 -19.26 7.16
N ASP A 184 -11.34 -19.35 8.13
CA ASP A 184 -12.77 -19.23 7.87
C ASP A 184 -13.20 -17.80 7.54
N ALA A 185 -12.47 -16.81 8.03
CA ALA A 185 -12.70 -15.40 7.78
C ALA A 185 -11.99 -14.86 6.53
N ALA A 186 -11.05 -15.58 5.93
CA ALA A 186 -10.30 -15.14 4.75
C ALA A 186 -11.10 -15.29 3.43
N ASP A 187 -10.67 -14.57 2.38
CA ASP A 187 -11.20 -14.69 1.02
C ASP A 187 -10.69 -15.94 0.30
N LEU A 188 -9.46 -16.34 0.62
CA LEU A 188 -8.77 -17.49 0.04
C LEU A 188 -7.94 -18.21 1.11
N VAL A 189 -7.98 -19.53 1.11
CA VAL A 189 -7.16 -20.37 1.99
C VAL A 189 -6.26 -21.25 1.12
N VAL A 190 -4.95 -21.18 1.33
CA VAL A 190 -3.97 -21.91 0.51
C VAL A 190 -3.01 -22.70 1.39
N THR A 191 -2.84 -23.98 1.08
CA THR A 191 -2.01 -24.88 1.91
C THR A 191 -0.53 -24.66 1.67
N ASP A 192 -0.10 -24.55 0.41
CA ASP A 192 1.29 -24.29 0.07
C ASP A 192 1.62 -22.78 0.21
N PRO A 193 2.59 -22.40 1.04
CA PRO A 193 2.90 -20.99 1.26
C PRO A 193 3.46 -20.29 0.02
N VAL A 194 4.24 -20.97 -0.81
CA VAL A 194 4.77 -20.38 -2.05
C VAL A 194 3.62 -20.07 -3.01
N GLN A 195 2.71 -21.02 -3.21
CA GLN A 195 1.51 -20.85 -4.01
C GLN A 195 0.61 -19.74 -3.47
N ALA A 196 0.48 -19.60 -2.14
CA ALA A 196 -0.28 -18.51 -1.53
C ALA A 196 0.25 -17.14 -1.99
N GLY A 197 1.58 -16.97 -2.00
CA GLY A 197 2.23 -15.75 -2.50
C GLY A 197 1.93 -15.50 -3.98
N VAL A 198 2.10 -16.52 -4.82
CA VAL A 198 1.81 -16.43 -6.27
C VAL A 198 0.35 -16.05 -6.53
N MET A 199 -0.60 -16.77 -5.92
CA MET A 199 -2.02 -16.53 -6.11
C MET A 199 -2.44 -15.14 -5.63
N THR A 200 -1.83 -14.65 -4.54
CA THR A 200 -2.10 -13.29 -4.04
C THR A 200 -1.70 -12.22 -5.04
N VAL A 201 -0.50 -12.35 -5.64
CA VAL A 201 -0.03 -11.40 -6.66
C VAL A 201 -0.90 -11.46 -7.91
N MET A 202 -1.23 -12.67 -8.37
CA MET A 202 -2.15 -12.85 -9.50
C MET A 202 -3.52 -12.22 -9.25
N ALA A 203 -4.00 -12.23 -8.00
CA ALA A 203 -5.30 -11.64 -7.64
C ALA A 203 -5.30 -10.11 -7.71
N VAL A 204 -4.16 -9.47 -7.46
CA VAL A 204 -4.06 -8.00 -7.46
C VAL A 204 -3.58 -7.44 -8.79
N ALA A 205 -3.00 -8.27 -9.67
CA ALA A 205 -2.48 -7.86 -10.97
C ALA A 205 -3.60 -7.64 -12.00
N ASP A 206 -3.66 -6.46 -12.63
CA ASP A 206 -4.63 -6.16 -13.70
C ASP A 206 -4.34 -6.96 -14.98
N THR A 207 -3.09 -7.37 -15.13
CA THR A 207 -2.61 -8.16 -16.27
C THR A 207 -2.93 -9.65 -16.15
N ALA A 208 -3.41 -10.13 -14.99
CA ALA A 208 -3.82 -11.50 -14.79
C ALA A 208 -5.32 -11.69 -15.09
N LYS A 209 -5.70 -12.85 -15.66
CA LYS A 209 -7.12 -13.25 -15.80
C LYS A 209 -7.71 -13.83 -14.52
N PHE A 210 -6.87 -14.03 -13.51
CA PHE A 210 -7.24 -14.66 -12.25
C PHE A 210 -7.95 -13.64 -11.37
N THR A 211 -9.15 -13.98 -10.91
CA THR A 211 -9.87 -13.16 -9.93
C THR A 211 -10.51 -14.09 -8.91
N VAL A 212 -10.52 -13.68 -7.64
CA VAL A 212 -10.97 -14.54 -6.53
C VAL A 212 -12.47 -14.84 -6.64
N GLU A 213 -13.26 -13.91 -7.18
CA GLU A 213 -14.71 -14.05 -7.37
C GLU A 213 -15.07 -15.16 -8.37
N ARG A 214 -14.14 -15.58 -9.23
CA ARG A 214 -14.36 -16.62 -10.25
C ARG A 214 -14.04 -18.02 -9.74
N LEU A 215 -13.51 -18.15 -8.53
CA LEU A 215 -13.14 -19.45 -7.96
C LEU A 215 -14.38 -20.18 -7.43
N LYS A 216 -14.50 -21.47 -7.78
CA LYS A 216 -15.60 -22.34 -7.31
C LYS A 216 -15.35 -22.91 -5.90
N ARG A 217 -14.13 -22.78 -5.41
CA ARG A 217 -13.67 -23.26 -4.10
C ARG A 217 -12.81 -22.18 -3.47
N ARG A 218 -12.81 -22.14 -2.14
CA ARG A 218 -12.02 -21.20 -1.34
C ARG A 218 -10.69 -21.79 -0.84
N VAL A 219 -10.60 -23.11 -0.76
CA VAL A 219 -9.46 -23.83 -0.17
C VAL A 219 -8.68 -24.56 -1.26
N PHE A 220 -7.36 -24.39 -1.28
CA PHE A 220 -6.43 -24.96 -2.27
C PHE A 220 -5.20 -25.60 -1.62
#